data_AF-V4GYI4-F1
#
_entry.id   AF-V4GYI4-F1
#
_cell.length_a   1.000
_cell.length_b   1.000
_cell.length_c   1.000
_cell.angle_alpha   90.00
_cell.angle_beta   90.00
_cell.angle_gamma   90.00
#
_symmetry.space_group_name_H-M   'P 1'
#
loop_
_entity.id
_entity.type
_entity.pdbx_description
1 polymer ?
#
loop_
_entity_poly.entity_id
_entity_poly.type
_entity_poly.pdbx_seq_one_letter_code
_entity_poly.pdbx_strand_id
1 'polypeptide(L)'
;MEGIYQFVQSTFSEVCNIDSEEITPTTNLFSDLGIESMDFMDVCYLIDEKYSIRIPIGEWMGRVNEGDESAADLFVFEGFVKAVSKLVEAEFA
;
A
#
# COMPACT_ATOMS: atom_id res chain seq x y z
N MET A 1 -13.95 -6.12 -1.23
CA MET A 1 -12.93 -5.72 -0.23
C MET A 1 -11.95 -6.86 0.08
N GLU A 2 -12.40 -8.07 0.43
CA GLU A 2 -11.51 -9.20 0.75
C GLU A 2 -10.51 -9.55 -0.37
N GLY A 3 -10.93 -9.48 -1.64
CA GLY A 3 -10.04 -9.72 -2.79
C GLY A 3 -8.95 -8.66 -3.00
N ILE A 4 -9.19 -7.40 -2.65
CA ILE A 4 -8.15 -6.34 -2.74
C ILE A 4 -7.13 -6.55 -1.64
N TYR A 5 -7.59 -6.80 -0.41
CA TYR A 5 -6.71 -7.08 0.72
C TYR A 5 -5.77 -8.26 0.44
N GLN A 6 -6.32 -9.41 0.04
CA GLN A 6 -5.54 -10.60 -0.24
C GLN A 6 -4.52 -10.37 -1.36
N PHE A 7 -4.93 -9.68 -2.43
CA PHE A 7 -4.02 -9.37 -3.52
C PHE A 7 -2.89 -8.42 -3.10
N VAL A 8 -3.21 -7.37 -2.35
CA VAL A 8 -2.19 -6.43 -1.88
C VAL A 8 -1.22 -7.15 -0.93
N GLN A 9 -1.73 -7.97 0.00
CA GLN A 9 -0.92 -8.78 0.90
C GLN A 9 0.01 -9.74 0.16
N SER A 10 -0.51 -10.47 -0.83
CA SER A 10 0.29 -11.41 -1.62
C SER A 10 1.36 -10.67 -2.43
N THR A 11 1.02 -9.51 -3.00
CA THR A 11 1.97 -8.71 -3.79
C THR A 11 3.12 -8.22 -2.92
N PHE A 12 2.85 -7.72 -1.70
CA PHE A 12 3.90 -7.37 -0.74
C PHE A 12 4.75 -8.58 -0.34
N SER A 13 4.11 -9.71 -0.03
CA SER A 13 4.83 -10.94 0.35
C SER A 13 5.78 -11.41 -0.76
N GLU A 14 5.32 -11.41 -2.02
CA GLU A 14 6.09 -11.86 -3.17
C GLU A 14 7.21 -10.90 -3.55
N VAL A 15 6.94 -9.60 -3.65
CA VAL A 15 7.92 -8.60 -4.10
C VAL A 15 8.96 -8.33 -3.02
N CYS A 16 8.54 -8.17 -1.77
CA CYS A 16 9.45 -7.83 -0.67
C CYS A 16 10.07 -9.08 -0.01
N ASN A 17 9.68 -10.29 -0.45
CA ASN A 17 10.13 -11.56 0.13
C ASN A 17 9.89 -11.63 1.66
N ILE A 18 8.71 -11.19 2.08
CA ILE A 18 8.24 -11.17 3.48
C ILE A 18 7.17 -12.24 3.65
N ASP A 19 7.11 -12.90 4.80
CA ASP A 19 6.02 -13.84 5.08
C ASP A 19 4.69 -13.08 5.18
N SER A 20 3.67 -13.56 4.47
CA SER A 20 2.31 -13.03 4.57
C SER A 20 1.77 -12.97 6.00
N GLU A 21 2.22 -13.86 6.89
CA GLU A 21 1.86 -13.87 8.32
C GLU A 21 2.42 -12.67 9.10
N GLU A 22 3.54 -12.07 8.65
CA GLU A 22 4.13 -10.87 9.24
C GLU A 22 3.41 -9.58 8.81
N ILE A 23 2.66 -9.64 7.69
CA ILE A 23 1.89 -8.52 7.16
C ILE A 23 0.53 -8.48 7.86
N THR A 24 0.50 -7.82 9.01
CA THR A 24 -0.73 -7.62 9.80
C THR A 24 -1.40 -6.27 9.46
N PRO A 25 -2.71 -6.11 9.71
CA PRO A 25 -3.42 -4.85 9.47
C PRO A 25 -2.75 -3.61 10.10
N THR A 26 -2.13 -3.79 11.26
CA THR A 26 -1.49 -2.71 12.04
C THR A 26 -0.02 -2.51 11.72
N THR A 27 0.58 -3.35 10.88
CA THR A 27 2.01 -3.28 10.56
C THR A 27 2.30 -2.05 9.71
N ASN A 28 3.30 -1.27 10.11
CA ASN A 28 3.85 -0.22 9.27
C ASN A 28 4.82 -0.81 8.23
N LEU A 29 4.55 -0.52 6.95
CA LEU A 29 5.29 -1.09 5.81
C LEU A 29 6.79 -0.76 5.86
N PHE A 30 7.17 0.42 6.34
CA PHE A 30 8.57 0.85 6.35
C PHE A 30 9.23 0.61 7.70
N SER A 31 8.60 1.02 8.81
CA SER A 31 9.25 0.94 10.12
C SER A 31 9.30 -0.47 10.70
N ASP A 32 8.27 -1.28 10.42
CA ASP A 32 8.14 -2.60 11.07
C ASP A 32 8.67 -3.71 10.17
N LEU A 33 8.40 -3.63 8.87
CA LEU A 33 8.85 -4.62 7.88
C LEU A 33 10.15 -4.25 7.17
N GLY A 34 10.61 -3.00 7.28
CA GLY A 34 11.85 -2.56 6.64
C GLY A 34 11.79 -2.57 5.11
N ILE A 35 10.60 -2.43 4.51
CA ILE A 35 10.43 -2.45 3.05
C ILE A 35 11.26 -1.32 2.41
N GLU A 36 12.03 -1.66 1.39
CA GLU A 36 12.81 -0.68 0.63
C GLU A 36 11.91 0.13 -0.30
N SER A 37 12.28 1.39 -0.58
CA SER A 37 11.47 2.26 -1.44
C SER A 37 11.31 1.72 -2.86
N MET A 38 12.28 0.95 -3.37
CA MET A 38 12.22 0.31 -4.69
C MET A 38 11.15 -0.78 -4.71
N ASP A 39 11.19 -1.69 -3.74
CA ASP A 39 10.21 -2.78 -3.63
C ASP A 39 8.79 -2.23 -3.44
N PHE A 40 8.62 -1.17 -2.63
CA PHE A 40 7.32 -0.51 -2.47
C PHE A 40 6.80 0.08 -3.79
N MET A 41 7.67 0.67 -4.61
CA MET A 41 7.30 1.18 -5.93
C MET A 41 6.87 0.05 -6.86
N ASP A 42 7.56 -1.09 -6.84
CA ASP A 42 7.22 -2.26 -7.64
C ASP A 42 5.85 -2.84 -7.23
N VAL A 43 5.58 -2.93 -5.92
CA VAL A 43 4.26 -3.33 -5.41
C VAL A 43 3.16 -2.38 -5.91
N CYS A 44 3.37 -1.07 -5.79
CA CYS A 44 2.39 -0.09 -6.26
C CYS A 44 2.16 -0.20 -7.77
N TYR A 45 3.22 -0.40 -8.56
CA TYR A 45 3.12 -0.61 -10.00
C TYR A 45 2.26 -1.83 -10.35
N LEU A 46 2.45 -2.96 -9.66
CA LEU A 46 1.65 -4.17 -9.89
C LEU A 46 0.18 -3.98 -9.51
N ILE A 47 -0.10 -3.19 -8.47
CA ILE A 47 -1.48 -2.84 -8.08
C ILE A 47 -2.12 -1.92 -9.12
N ASP A 48 -1.38 -0.89 -9.58
CA ASP A 48 -1.81 0.01 -10.64
C ASP A 48 -2.16 -0.76 -11.92
N GLU A 49 -1.30 -1.67 -12.38
CA GLU A 49 -1.55 -2.50 -13.56
C GLU A 49 -2.77 -3.41 -13.38
N LYS A 50 -2.92 -4.06 -12.22
CA LYS A 50 -4.03 -5.00 -12.00
C LYS A 50 -5.38 -4.30 -12.00
N TYR A 51 -5.49 -3.16 -11.36
CA TYR A 51 -6.77 -2.47 -11.19
C TYR A 51 -6.97 -1.31 -12.16
N SER A 52 -6.00 -1.04 -13.05
CA SER A 52 -6.03 0.10 -13.96
C SER A 52 -6.19 1.44 -13.22
N ILE A 53 -5.56 1.56 -12.05
CA ILE A 53 -5.57 2.79 -11.23
C ILE A 53 -4.20 3.47 -11.26
N ARG A 54 -4.10 4.60 -10.54
CA ARG A 54 -2.83 5.29 -10.30
C ARG A 54 -2.67 5.66 -8.83
N ILE A 55 -1.81 4.97 -8.10
CA ILE A 55 -1.51 5.29 -6.70
C ILE A 55 -0.64 6.57 -6.66
N PRO A 56 -1.09 7.65 -5.98
CA PRO A 56 -0.36 8.92 -5.95
C PRO A 56 0.70 8.94 -4.84
N ILE A 57 1.68 8.03 -4.88
CA ILE A 57 2.72 7.87 -3.85
C ILE A 57 3.44 9.20 -3.55
N GLY A 58 3.76 9.98 -4.58
CA GLY A 58 4.43 11.27 -4.42
C GLY A 58 3.62 12.27 -3.58
N GLU A 59 2.30 12.27 -3.73
CA GLU A 59 1.41 13.10 -2.92
C GLU A 59 1.34 12.59 -1.47
N TRP A 60 1.20 11.27 -1.28
CA TRP A 60 1.15 10.65 0.05
C TRP A 60 2.43 10.92 0.85
N MET A 61 3.60 10.75 0.22
CA MET A 61 4.90 11.06 0.81
C MET A 61 5.05 12.55 1.08
N GLY A 62 4.56 13.41 0.17
CA GLY A 62 4.53 14.86 0.37
C GLY A 62 3.77 15.24 1.65
N ARG A 63 2.58 14.69 1.84
CA ARG A 63 1.76 14.95 3.03
C ARG A 63 2.45 14.51 4.33
N VAL A 64 3.11 13.35 4.33
CA VAL A 64 3.89 12.91 5.51
C VAL A 64 5.06 13.84 5.79
N ASN A 65 5.79 14.28 4.76
CA ASN A 65 6.90 15.23 4.92
C ASN A 65 6.44 16.61 5.41
N GLU A 66 5.21 17.00 5.08
CA GLU A 66 4.57 18.23 5.58
C GLU A 66 4.05 18.11 7.02
N GLY A 67 4.14 16.93 7.64
CA GLY A 67 3.70 16.68 9.01
C GLY A 67 2.21 16.37 9.14
N ASP A 68 1.56 15.91 8.07
CA ASP A 68 0.17 15.44 8.12
C ASP A 68 0.09 14.09 8.85
N GLU A 69 -0.33 14.12 10.12
CA GLU A 69 -0.50 12.91 10.94
C GLU A 69 -1.50 11.92 10.34
N SER A 70 -2.47 12.37 9.54
CA SER A 70 -3.42 11.49 8.86
C SER A 70 -2.82 10.74 7.67
N ALA A 71 -1.68 11.22 7.15
CA ALA A 71 -0.97 10.55 6.06
C ALA A 71 -0.06 9.41 6.57
N ALA A 72 0.28 9.40 7.87
CA ALA A 72 1.04 8.29 8.46
C ALA A 72 0.28 6.95 8.35
N ASP A 73 -1.04 6.99 8.46
CA ASP A 73 -1.90 5.81 8.31
C ASP A 73 -1.84 5.21 6.90
N LEU A 74 -1.46 5.97 5.87
CA LEU A 74 -1.31 5.46 4.50
C LEU A 74 -0.18 4.45 4.36
N PHE A 75 0.75 4.43 5.32
CA PHE A 75 1.88 3.51 5.37
C PHE A 75 1.71 2.39 6.39
N VAL A 76 0.57 2.37 7.09
CA VAL A 76 0.07 1.20 7.82
C VAL A 76 -0.70 0.32 6.84
N PHE A 77 -0.48 -1.00 6.89
CA PHE A 77 -1.00 -1.92 5.87
C PHE A 77 -2.51 -1.79 5.63
N GLU A 78 -3.33 -1.76 6.69
CA GLU A 78 -4.77 -1.59 6.54
C GLU A 78 -5.15 -0.24 5.92
N GLY A 79 -4.45 0.83 6.28
CA GLY A 79 -4.67 2.16 5.72
C GLY A 79 -4.30 2.23 4.24
N PHE A 80 -3.19 1.61 3.86
CA PHE A 80 -2.77 1.44 2.46
C PHE A 80 -3.86 0.69 1.66
N VAL A 81 -4.32 -0.47 2.15
CA VAL A 81 -5.37 -1.26 1.48
C VAL A 81 -6.67 -0.47 1.35
N LYS A 82 -7.07 0.29 2.38
CA LYS A 82 -8.25 1.17 2.31
C LYS A 82 -8.08 2.26 1.27
N ALA A 83 -6.91 2.87 1.16
CA ALA A 83 -6.63 3.90 0.18
C ALA A 83 -6.68 3.34 -1.25
N VAL A 84 -6.05 2.18 -1.49
CA VAL A 84 -6.14 1.46 -2.76
C VAL A 84 -7.59 1.12 -3.09
N SER A 85 -8.35 0.58 -2.13
CA SER A 85 -9.75 0.22 -2.34
C SER A 85 -10.59 1.42 -2.79
N LYS A 86 -10.37 2.60 -2.20
CA LYS A 86 -11.05 3.84 -2.62
C LYS A 86 -10.69 4.27 -4.04
N LEU A 87 -9.43 4.12 -4.46
CA LEU A 87 -9.01 4.42 -5.83
C LEU A 87 -9.68 3.47 -6.83
N VAL A 88 -9.71 2.18 -6.51
CA VAL A 88 -10.40 1.17 -7.32
C VAL A 88 -11.90 1.47 -7.40
N GLU A 89 -12.55 1.75 -6.28
CA GLU A 89 -13.96 2.11 -6.26
C GLU A 89 -14.26 3.36 -7.10
N ALA A 90 -13.38 4.36 -7.08
CA ALA A 90 -13.54 5.59 -7.87
C ALA A 90 -13.32 5.38 -9.38
N GLU A 91 -12.44 4.46 -9.79
CA GLU A 91 -12.19 4.15 -11.21
C GLU A 91 -13.37 3.41 -11.85
N PHE A 92 -14.07 2.57 -11.08
CA PHE A 92 -15.18 1.73 -11.56
C PHE A 92 -16.58 2.21 -11.14
N ALA A 93 -16.71 3.42 -10.58
CA ALA A 93 -17.99 4.05 -10.24
C ALA A 93 -18.62 4.79 -11.43
#